data_AF-A0A921FYS4-F1
#
_entry.id   AF-A0A921FYS4-F1
#
_cell.length_a   1.000
_cell.length_b   1.000
_cell.length_c   1.000
_cell.angle_alpha   90.00
_cell.angle_beta   90.00
_cell.angle_gamma   90.00
#
_symmetry.space_group_name_H-M   'P 1'
#
loop_
_entity.id
_entity.type
_entity.pdbx_description
1 polymer ?
#
loop_
_entity_poly.entity_id
_entity_poly.type
_entity_poly.pdbx_seq_one_letter_code
_entity_poly.pdbx_strand_id
1 'polypeptide(L)'
;MLKTRFGYIICFSIILSLFVYSKSINTKSMEVSFSQPNSDKSEQERIQELEQRLDFLEPPEPTTILDSPFPFEKGTEVHFPTDVIPISEVLKEGTKIPFQVMKSEPNYIRPIYEEDWHSTSGRWSYIPSRIYYALHRIFPYYAFGLSAELDFTQNVGISFPTDRNEADLDLYIVVFQTNITDVYTKGNQVVVVGTPKRTGVEVLSIKTADIHPSNKEKLLLVQLATNGAELDYSLIRYEAPDYWLKLKQKNEREKSKKE
;
A
#
# COMPACT_ATOMS: atom_id res chain seq x y z
N MET A 1 -53.37 -64.25 -18.61
CA MET A 1 -52.27 -64.67 -17.70
C MET A 1 -50.90 -64.33 -18.31
N LEU A 2 -50.67 -63.05 -18.66
CA LEU A 2 -49.49 -62.64 -19.46
C LEU A 2 -49.04 -61.19 -19.17
N LYS A 3 -49.14 -60.73 -17.92
CA LYS A 3 -48.74 -59.36 -17.53
C LYS A 3 -47.71 -59.26 -16.39
N THR A 4 -47.24 -60.38 -15.85
CA THR A 4 -46.32 -60.41 -14.70
C THR A 4 -44.88 -60.83 -15.04
N ARG A 5 -44.55 -61.10 -16.30
CA ARG A 5 -43.19 -61.51 -16.71
C ARG A 5 -42.35 -60.43 -17.40
N PHE A 6 -42.93 -59.30 -17.81
CA PHE A 6 -42.19 -58.21 -18.47
C PHE A 6 -41.57 -57.19 -17.49
N GLY A 7 -42.13 -57.01 -16.29
CA GLY A 7 -41.60 -56.07 -15.30
C GLY A 7 -40.27 -56.49 -14.66
N TYR A 8 -40.05 -57.80 -14.49
CA TYR A 8 -38.83 -58.31 -13.85
C TYR A 8 -37.60 -58.29 -14.78
N ILE A 9 -37.79 -58.36 -16.09
CA ILE A 9 -36.68 -58.32 -17.07
C ILE A 9 -36.11 -56.89 -17.19
N ILE A 10 -36.97 -55.87 -17.07
CA ILE A 10 -36.55 -54.47 -17.15
C ILE A 10 -35.77 -54.07 -15.88
N CYS A 11 -36.22 -54.49 -14.69
CA CYS A 11 -35.50 -54.21 -13.43
C CYS A 11 -34.14 -54.91 -13.34
N PHE A 12 -33.97 -56.11 -13.90
CA PHE A 12 -32.66 -56.78 -13.90
C PHE A 12 -31.66 -56.11 -14.85
N SER A 13 -32.12 -55.55 -15.99
CA SER A 13 -31.25 -54.88 -16.96
C SER A 13 -30.63 -53.58 -16.43
N ILE A 14 -31.39 -52.81 -15.63
CA ILE A 14 -30.93 -51.54 -15.06
C ILE A 14 -29.92 -51.79 -13.93
N ILE A 15 -30.14 -52.81 -13.10
CA ILE A 15 -29.22 -53.19 -12.02
C ILE A 15 -27.91 -53.76 -12.58
N LEU A 16 -27.96 -54.53 -13.68
CA LEU A 16 -26.74 -55.03 -14.33
C LEU A 16 -25.95 -53.91 -15.04
N SER A 17 -26.62 -52.91 -15.62
CA SER A 17 -25.93 -51.73 -16.18
C SER A 17 -25.23 -50.88 -15.11
N LEU A 18 -25.79 -50.78 -13.90
CA LEU A 18 -25.15 -50.07 -12.78
C LEU A 18 -23.97 -50.87 -12.19
N PHE A 19 -24.03 -52.20 -12.20
CA PHE A 19 -22.93 -53.04 -11.72
C PHE A 19 -21.75 -53.11 -12.72
N VAL A 20 -22.02 -53.06 -14.03
CA VAL A 20 -20.96 -52.95 -15.05
C VAL A 20 -20.35 -51.55 -15.08
N TYR A 21 -21.13 -50.49 -14.82
CA TYR A 21 -20.58 -49.13 -14.68
C TYR A 21 -19.73 -48.98 -13.41
N SER A 22 -20.11 -49.63 -12.31
CA SER A 22 -19.32 -49.65 -11.06
C SER A 22 -18.01 -50.43 -11.19
N LYS A 23 -17.94 -51.49 -12.00
CA LYS A 23 -16.69 -52.23 -12.28
C LYS A 23 -15.82 -51.63 -13.39
N SER A 24 -16.35 -50.65 -14.14
CA SER A 24 -15.58 -49.84 -15.11
C SER A 24 -15.01 -48.55 -14.51
N ILE A 25 -15.21 -48.31 -13.22
CA ILE A 25 -14.35 -47.44 -12.41
C ILE A 25 -13.33 -48.33 -11.71
N ASN A 26 -12.67 -49.16 -12.52
CA ASN A 26 -11.44 -49.80 -12.11
C ASN A 26 -10.41 -48.67 -12.09
N THR A 27 -9.89 -48.41 -10.89
CA THR A 27 -8.71 -47.62 -10.59
C THR A 27 -7.62 -47.82 -11.66
N LYS A 28 -7.67 -47.03 -12.73
CA LYS A 28 -6.46 -46.42 -13.23
C LYS A 28 -6.06 -45.48 -12.12
N SER A 29 -5.14 -45.93 -11.28
CA SER A 29 -4.14 -45.02 -10.76
C SER A 29 -3.72 -44.18 -11.96
N MET A 30 -4.21 -42.94 -12.02
CA MET A 30 -3.41 -41.89 -12.58
C MET A 30 -2.15 -41.93 -11.73
N GLU A 31 -1.18 -42.73 -12.18
CA GLU A 31 0.18 -42.24 -12.15
C GLU A 31 0.04 -40.85 -12.73
N VAL A 32 0.06 -39.87 -11.82
CA VAL A 32 0.56 -38.56 -12.16
C VAL A 32 1.94 -38.87 -12.68
N SER A 33 2.03 -39.13 -13.98
CA SER A 33 3.28 -38.96 -14.69
C SER A 33 3.57 -37.49 -14.46
N PHE A 34 4.40 -37.22 -13.46
CA PHE A 34 5.26 -36.07 -13.50
C PHE A 34 6.02 -36.26 -14.81
N SER A 35 5.44 -35.75 -15.90
CA SER A 35 6.23 -35.27 -17.01
C SER A 35 7.10 -34.23 -16.35
N GLN A 36 8.31 -34.64 -15.94
CA GLN A 36 9.33 -33.73 -15.47
C GLN A 36 9.41 -32.67 -16.56
N PRO A 37 9.00 -31.42 -16.29
CA PRO A 37 9.35 -30.37 -17.21
C PRO A 37 10.87 -30.38 -17.24
N ASN A 38 11.44 -30.46 -18.45
CA ASN A 38 12.85 -30.19 -18.69
C ASN A 38 13.24 -28.97 -17.85
N SER A 39 14.05 -29.19 -16.81
CA SER A 39 14.44 -28.17 -15.85
C SER A 39 15.87 -28.49 -15.47
N ASP A 40 16.81 -27.93 -16.24
CA ASP A 40 18.25 -27.94 -15.99
C ASP A 40 18.67 -27.22 -14.68
N LYS A 41 17.72 -26.84 -13.81
CA LYS A 41 18.02 -26.38 -12.45
C LYS A 41 18.06 -27.55 -11.49
N SER A 42 19.15 -27.66 -10.74
CA SER A 42 19.25 -28.65 -9.67
C SER A 42 18.12 -28.47 -8.65
N GLU A 43 17.67 -29.55 -8.03
CA GLU A 43 16.65 -29.50 -6.96
C GLU A 43 17.07 -28.53 -5.84
N GLN A 44 18.37 -28.45 -5.58
CA GLN A 44 18.98 -27.54 -4.62
C GLN A 44 18.78 -26.07 -4.98
N GLU A 45 18.96 -25.69 -6.25
CA GLU A 45 18.69 -24.32 -6.72
C GLU A 45 17.21 -23.93 -6.53
N ARG A 46 16.29 -24.87 -6.73
CA ARG A 46 14.85 -24.62 -6.54
C ARG A 46 14.49 -24.41 -5.08
N ILE A 47 15.08 -25.20 -4.18
CA ILE A 47 14.89 -25.02 -2.73
C ILE A 47 15.41 -23.64 -2.30
N GLN A 48 16.62 -23.28 -2.74
CA GLN A 48 17.20 -21.98 -2.43
C GLN A 48 16.37 -20.81 -2.97
N GLU A 49 15.83 -20.92 -4.18
CA GLU A 49 14.94 -19.90 -4.77
C GLU A 49 13.64 -19.74 -3.95
N LEU A 50 13.08 -20.84 -3.42
CA LEU A 50 11.88 -20.80 -2.59
C LEU A 50 12.15 -20.21 -1.20
N GLU A 51 13.28 -20.55 -0.57
CA GLU A 51 13.71 -19.98 0.70
C GLU A 51 13.88 -18.46 0.58
N GLN A 52 14.59 -17.99 -0.46
CA GLN A 52 14.73 -16.57 -0.73
C GLN A 52 13.38 -15.86 -0.92
N ARG A 53 12.45 -16.49 -1.65
CA ARG A 53 11.11 -15.92 -1.84
C ARG A 53 10.32 -15.84 -0.53
N LEU A 54 10.49 -16.79 0.36
CA LEU A 54 9.86 -16.78 1.68
C LEU A 54 10.42 -15.64 2.54
N ASP A 55 11.74 -15.43 2.50
CA ASP A 55 12.42 -14.34 3.22
C ASP A 55 11.93 -12.94 2.80
N PHE A 56 11.44 -12.78 1.56
CA PHE A 56 10.85 -11.52 1.08
C PHE A 56 9.38 -11.32 1.47
N LEU A 57 8.69 -12.37 1.92
CA LEU A 57 7.25 -12.31 2.19
C LEU A 57 6.95 -11.94 3.65
N GLU A 58 7.71 -12.47 4.60
CA GLU A 58 7.42 -12.33 6.03
C GLU A 58 8.70 -12.33 6.89
N PRO A 59 8.61 -11.92 8.17
CA PRO A 59 9.75 -12.01 9.08
C PRO A 59 10.30 -13.45 9.19
N PRO A 60 11.62 -13.61 9.43
CA PRO A 60 12.24 -14.94 9.50
C PRO A 60 11.74 -15.79 10.67
N GLU A 61 11.17 -15.15 11.71
CA GLU A 61 10.60 -15.82 12.87
C GLU A 61 9.22 -15.24 13.17
N PRO A 62 8.25 -16.05 13.66
CA PRO A 62 6.94 -15.57 14.05
C PRO A 62 7.04 -14.44 15.08
N THR A 63 6.65 -13.23 14.69
CA THR A 63 6.78 -12.03 15.52
C THR A 63 5.56 -11.14 15.40
N THR A 64 5.21 -10.47 16.50
CA THR A 64 4.16 -9.45 16.52
C THR A 64 4.78 -8.10 16.17
N ILE A 65 4.32 -7.51 15.07
CA ILE A 65 4.70 -6.15 14.65
C ILE A 65 3.60 -5.20 15.11
N LEU A 66 3.92 -4.31 16.06
CA LEU A 66 2.98 -3.32 16.59
C LEU A 66 3.12 -1.95 15.93
N ASP A 67 4.32 -1.64 15.45
CA ASP A 67 4.64 -0.36 14.82
C ASP A 67 4.65 -0.49 13.29
N SER A 68 4.75 0.65 12.60
CA SER A 68 4.93 0.67 11.14
C SER A 68 6.07 -0.28 10.73
N PRO A 69 5.89 -1.14 9.71
CA PRO A 69 6.96 -1.97 9.18
C PRO A 69 8.02 -1.13 8.43
N PHE A 70 7.73 0.14 8.19
CA PHE A 70 8.74 1.10 7.73
C PHE A 70 9.56 1.56 8.91
N PRO A 71 10.88 1.72 8.76
CA PRO A 71 11.70 2.29 9.81
C PRO A 71 11.29 3.75 10.03
N PHE A 72 10.33 3.96 10.94
CA PHE A 72 10.63 4.84 12.05
C PHE A 72 11.86 4.20 12.69
N GLU A 73 13.05 4.65 12.28
CA GLU A 73 14.30 4.19 12.89
C GLU A 73 14.09 4.22 14.40
N LYS A 74 14.41 3.13 15.09
CA LYS A 74 14.26 3.06 16.55
C LYS A 74 14.88 4.32 17.17
N GLY A 75 14.11 5.09 17.91
CA GLY A 75 14.50 6.41 18.39
C GLY A 75 13.86 7.58 17.65
N THR A 76 13.10 7.36 16.58
CA THR A 76 12.34 8.43 15.88
C THR A 76 11.13 8.92 16.66
N GLU A 77 10.73 8.22 17.72
CA GLU A 77 9.69 8.67 18.65
C GLU A 77 10.08 9.99 19.30
N VAL A 78 11.39 10.27 19.45
CA VAL A 78 11.89 11.57 19.92
C VAL A 78 11.54 12.71 18.97
N HIS A 79 11.22 12.42 17.71
CA HIS A 79 10.78 13.38 16.72
C HIS A 79 9.26 13.46 16.58
N PHE A 80 8.49 12.64 17.30
CA PHE A 80 7.03 12.74 17.25
C PHE A 80 6.59 14.12 17.78
N PRO A 81 5.49 14.68 17.23
CA PRO A 81 4.95 15.93 17.75
C PRO A 81 4.63 15.78 19.24
N THR A 82 5.17 16.67 20.06
CA THR A 82 5.01 16.60 21.53
C THR A 82 3.73 17.24 22.02
N ASP A 83 3.19 18.19 21.26
CA ASP A 83 2.06 19.03 21.64
C ASP A 83 0.95 18.88 20.58
N VAL A 84 0.37 17.69 20.50
CA VAL A 84 -0.76 17.40 19.59
C VAL A 84 -2.01 18.11 20.11
N ILE A 85 -2.48 19.06 19.33
CA ILE A 85 -3.67 19.87 19.56
C ILE A 85 -4.91 19.09 19.11
N PRO A 86 -6.04 19.14 19.85
CA PRO A 86 -7.28 18.52 19.41
C PRO A 86 -7.70 19.03 18.03
N ILE A 87 -8.16 18.13 17.15
CA ILE A 87 -8.58 18.49 15.78
C ILE A 87 -9.61 19.62 15.80
N SER A 88 -10.60 19.57 16.70
CA SER A 88 -11.61 20.63 16.84
C SER A 88 -11.02 22.02 17.09
N GLU A 89 -9.90 22.11 17.82
CA GLU A 89 -9.18 23.35 18.06
C GLU A 89 -8.34 23.75 16.84
N VAL A 90 -7.71 22.80 16.14
CA VAL A 90 -7.04 23.06 14.85
C VAL A 90 -8.02 23.63 13.83
N LEU A 91 -9.24 23.12 13.75
CA LEU A 91 -10.27 23.62 12.83
C LEU A 91 -10.77 25.03 13.20
N LYS A 92 -10.76 25.38 14.49
CA LYS A 92 -11.25 26.67 14.99
C LYS A 92 -10.18 27.77 14.94
N GLU A 93 -8.95 27.42 15.28
CA GLU A 93 -7.86 28.37 15.55
C GLU A 93 -6.67 28.18 14.61
N GLY A 94 -6.63 27.10 13.84
CA GLY A 94 -5.61 26.86 12.84
C GLY A 94 -5.81 27.71 11.59
N THR A 95 -4.78 27.72 10.75
CA THR A 95 -4.80 28.44 9.48
C THR A 95 -5.33 27.51 8.39
N LYS A 96 -6.40 27.91 7.73
CA LYS A 96 -6.86 27.24 6.50
C LYS A 96 -5.87 27.57 5.38
N ILE A 97 -5.26 26.56 4.78
CA ILE A 97 -4.26 26.71 3.71
C ILE A 97 -4.86 26.30 2.36
N PRO A 98 -4.42 26.93 1.25
CA PRO A 98 -4.85 26.51 -0.07
C PRO A 98 -4.27 25.15 -0.43
N PHE A 99 -4.99 24.40 -1.27
CA PHE A 99 -4.51 23.15 -1.86
C PHE A 99 -4.97 23.05 -3.31
N GLN A 100 -4.23 22.29 -4.11
CA GLN A 100 -4.60 21.93 -5.48
C GLN A 100 -4.93 20.44 -5.56
N VAL A 101 -6.01 20.10 -6.26
CA VAL A 101 -6.32 18.70 -6.58
C VAL A 101 -5.53 18.31 -7.83
N MET A 102 -4.48 17.50 -7.66
CA MET A 102 -3.62 17.01 -8.73
C MET A 102 -4.25 15.83 -9.47
N LYS A 103 -5.05 15.04 -8.76
CA LYS A 103 -5.76 13.89 -9.30
C LYS A 103 -7.04 13.67 -8.50
N SER A 104 -8.14 13.37 -9.20
CA SER A 104 -9.41 12.99 -8.59
C SER A 104 -10.05 11.89 -9.43
N GLU A 105 -10.17 10.70 -8.84
CA GLU A 105 -10.81 9.55 -9.47
C GLU A 105 -11.90 9.02 -8.53
N PRO A 106 -13.16 9.48 -8.65
CA PRO A 106 -14.21 9.17 -7.67
C PRO A 106 -14.63 7.69 -7.64
N ASN A 107 -14.38 6.97 -8.73
CA ASN A 107 -14.71 5.56 -8.89
C ASN A 107 -13.48 4.65 -8.73
N TYR A 108 -12.33 5.19 -8.34
CA TYR A 108 -11.14 4.38 -8.10
C TYR A 108 -11.41 3.36 -7.00
N ILE A 109 -11.07 2.10 -7.31
CA ILE A 109 -11.11 0.98 -6.37
C ILE A 109 -9.67 0.61 -6.10
N ARG A 110 -9.25 0.75 -4.84
CA ARG A 110 -7.91 0.37 -4.44
C ARG A 110 -7.73 -1.14 -4.65
N PRO A 111 -6.69 -1.57 -5.38
CA PRO A 111 -6.45 -2.98 -5.60
C PRO A 111 -6.16 -3.66 -4.26
N ILE A 112 -6.73 -4.85 -4.10
CA ILE A 112 -6.38 -5.76 -2.99
C ILE A 112 -5.07 -6.50 -3.27
N TYR A 113 -4.62 -6.48 -4.54
CA TYR A 113 -3.41 -7.11 -5.01
C TYR A 113 -2.94 -6.46 -6.32
N GLU A 114 -1.65 -6.17 -6.43
CA GLU A 114 -0.98 -5.75 -7.67
C GLU A 114 0.05 -6.78 -8.10
N GLU A 115 0.33 -6.88 -9.39
CA GLU A 115 1.30 -7.83 -9.95
C GLU A 115 2.69 -7.64 -9.34
N ASP A 116 3.09 -6.40 -9.09
CA ASP A 116 4.37 -6.04 -8.47
C ASP A 116 4.46 -6.47 -6.99
N TRP A 117 3.36 -6.90 -6.36
CA TRP A 117 3.34 -7.47 -5.02
C TRP A 117 3.52 -9.00 -5.01
N HIS A 118 3.68 -9.63 -6.17
CA HIS A 118 4.00 -11.05 -6.25
C HIS A 118 5.40 -11.33 -5.71
N SER A 119 5.59 -12.49 -5.07
CA SER A 119 6.88 -12.85 -4.44
C SER A 119 8.03 -13.05 -5.42
N THR A 120 7.78 -13.00 -6.73
CA THR A 120 8.83 -12.96 -7.77
C THR A 120 9.36 -11.56 -8.02
N SER A 121 8.61 -10.52 -7.64
CA SER A 121 8.98 -9.11 -7.78
C SER A 121 9.85 -8.63 -6.60
N GLY A 122 9.87 -9.39 -5.50
CA GLY A 122 10.76 -9.21 -4.37
C GLY A 122 10.36 -8.03 -3.48
N ARG A 123 10.88 -6.83 -3.75
CA ARG A 123 10.89 -5.70 -2.80
C ARG A 123 9.52 -5.29 -2.27
N TRP A 124 8.46 -5.39 -3.08
CA TRP A 124 7.12 -4.95 -2.70
C TRP A 124 6.19 -6.09 -2.24
N SER A 125 6.67 -7.34 -2.21
CA SER A 125 5.87 -8.49 -1.78
C SER A 125 5.77 -8.66 -0.26
N TYR A 126 6.52 -7.88 0.52
CA TYR A 126 6.54 -8.01 1.97
C TYR A 126 5.16 -7.74 2.59
N ILE A 127 4.56 -8.79 3.16
CA ILE A 127 3.16 -8.83 3.59
C ILE A 127 2.86 -7.82 4.70
N PRO A 128 3.70 -7.65 5.75
CA PRO A 128 3.44 -6.65 6.78
C PRO A 128 3.31 -5.23 6.21
N SER A 129 4.12 -4.87 5.21
CA SER A 129 3.99 -3.59 4.50
C SER A 129 2.67 -3.48 3.73
N ARG A 130 2.23 -4.55 3.05
CA ARG A 130 0.93 -4.56 2.35
C ARG A 130 -0.22 -4.32 3.32
N ILE A 131 -0.20 -5.00 4.47
CA ILE A 131 -1.21 -4.84 5.53
C ILE A 131 -1.19 -3.41 6.06
N TYR A 132 -0.02 -2.87 6.41
CA TYR A 132 0.12 -1.49 6.88
C TYR A 132 -0.49 -0.49 5.89
N TYR A 133 -0.11 -0.56 4.61
CA TYR A 133 -0.66 0.33 3.60
C TYR A 133 -2.16 0.13 3.43
N ALA A 134 -2.70 -1.08 3.54
CA ALA A 134 -4.13 -1.34 3.42
C ALA A 134 -4.97 -0.77 4.59
N LEU A 135 -4.39 -0.63 5.79
CA LEU A 135 -5.06 -0.07 6.96
C LEU A 135 -5.21 1.46 6.87
N HIS A 136 -4.32 2.14 6.15
CA HIS A 136 -4.30 3.58 6.03
C HIS A 136 -5.04 4.09 4.77
N ARG A 137 -5.54 5.31 4.88
CA ARG A 137 -6.30 6.08 3.88
C ARG A 137 -5.62 7.39 3.53
N ILE A 138 -4.68 7.87 4.32
CA ILE A 138 -3.94 9.11 4.07
C ILE A 138 -2.43 8.84 3.97
N PHE A 139 -1.81 9.33 2.90
CA PHE A 139 -0.39 9.14 2.62
C PHE A 139 0.27 10.44 2.19
N PRO A 140 0.98 11.14 3.10
CA PRO A 140 1.80 12.28 2.75
C PRO A 140 3.08 11.84 2.02
N TYR A 141 3.52 12.63 1.05
CA TYR A 141 4.64 12.30 0.19
C TYR A 141 5.34 13.56 -0.35
N TYR A 142 6.67 13.58 -0.28
CA TYR A 142 7.50 14.52 -1.03
C TYR A 142 8.15 13.80 -2.21
N ALA A 143 8.08 14.42 -3.38
CA ALA A 143 8.60 13.87 -4.63
C ALA A 143 10.14 13.91 -4.72
N PHE A 144 10.86 13.11 -3.93
CA PHE A 144 12.34 13.12 -3.86
C PHE A 144 13.06 12.38 -5.00
N GLY A 145 12.45 12.33 -6.17
CA GLY A 145 12.99 11.70 -7.37
C GLY A 145 12.51 10.27 -7.60
N LEU A 146 12.89 9.72 -8.76
CA LEU A 146 12.26 8.56 -9.37
C LEU A 146 12.19 7.31 -8.48
N SER A 147 13.23 7.02 -7.70
CA SER A 147 13.23 5.83 -6.84
C SER A 147 12.19 5.94 -5.72
N ALA A 148 12.10 7.10 -5.08
CA ALA A 148 11.12 7.33 -4.01
C ALA A 148 9.70 7.36 -4.57
N GLU A 149 9.52 7.90 -5.77
CA GLU A 149 8.23 7.95 -6.47
C GLU A 149 7.75 6.55 -6.85
N LEU A 150 8.65 5.72 -7.38
CA LEU A 150 8.35 4.33 -7.71
C LEU A 150 7.96 3.56 -6.45
N ASP A 151 8.75 3.68 -5.38
CA ASP A 151 8.44 3.01 -4.12
C ASP A 151 7.09 3.45 -3.56
N PHE A 152 6.81 4.74 -3.54
CA PHE A 152 5.53 5.25 -3.08
C PHE A 152 4.37 4.73 -3.92
N THR A 153 4.48 4.83 -5.25
CA THR A 153 3.46 4.39 -6.19
C THR A 153 3.13 2.91 -6.02
N GLN A 154 4.16 2.07 -5.97
CA GLN A 154 4.03 0.62 -5.82
C GLN A 154 3.46 0.23 -4.45
N ASN A 155 3.73 1.04 -3.44
CA ASN A 155 3.22 0.82 -2.11
C ASN A 155 1.74 1.19 -1.95
N VAL A 156 1.36 2.35 -2.49
CA VAL A 156 0.05 2.97 -2.30
C VAL A 156 -0.96 2.51 -3.36
N GLY A 157 -0.49 2.17 -4.56
CA GLY A 157 -1.26 1.67 -5.70
C GLY A 157 -1.80 2.77 -6.62
N ILE A 158 -1.19 3.96 -6.60
CA ILE A 158 -1.62 5.08 -7.44
C ILE A 158 -0.43 5.92 -7.91
N SER A 159 -0.44 6.22 -9.21
CA SER A 159 0.47 7.18 -9.82
C SER A 159 -0.24 8.51 -10.08
N PHE A 160 0.53 9.60 -9.99
CA PHE A 160 0.10 10.96 -10.28
C PHE A 160 1.31 11.79 -10.72
N PRO A 161 1.10 12.88 -11.48
CA PRO A 161 2.19 13.75 -11.87
C PRO A 161 2.75 14.47 -10.64
N THR A 162 4.07 14.42 -10.49
CA THR A 162 4.84 15.20 -9.52
C THR A 162 5.65 16.24 -10.27
N ASP A 163 5.32 17.50 -10.09
CA ASP A 163 6.09 18.60 -10.67
C ASP A 163 7.25 18.97 -9.75
N ARG A 164 8.44 19.13 -10.33
CA ARG A 164 9.62 19.62 -9.60
C ARG A 164 9.77 21.12 -9.81
N ASN A 165 9.53 21.88 -8.76
CA ASN A 165 9.84 23.29 -8.70
C ASN A 165 11.12 23.51 -7.86
N GLU A 166 12.14 24.16 -8.41
CA GLU A 166 13.40 24.38 -7.67
C GLU A 166 13.26 25.37 -6.51
N ALA A 167 12.27 26.28 -6.58
CA ALA A 167 12.09 27.37 -5.62
C ALA A 167 11.06 27.07 -4.53
N ASP A 168 10.28 26.00 -4.69
CA ASP A 168 9.17 25.67 -3.80
C ASP A 168 8.94 24.16 -3.76
N LEU A 169 8.71 23.61 -2.57
CA LEU A 169 8.46 22.19 -2.37
C LEU A 169 6.98 21.97 -2.10
N ASP A 170 6.40 21.03 -2.83
CA ASP A 170 5.03 20.61 -2.62
C ASP A 170 4.99 19.35 -1.75
N LEU A 171 4.09 19.35 -0.76
CA LEU A 171 3.70 18.15 -0.05
C LEU A 171 2.46 17.58 -0.74
N TYR A 172 2.63 16.40 -1.32
CA TYR A 172 1.52 15.65 -1.90
C TYR A 172 0.84 14.82 -0.82
N ILE A 173 -0.49 14.77 -0.85
CA ILE A 173 -1.28 13.98 0.10
C ILE A 173 -2.28 13.14 -0.69
N VAL A 174 -2.06 11.83 -0.70
CA VAL A 174 -3.02 10.88 -1.28
C VAL A 174 -4.06 10.54 -0.23
N VAL A 175 -5.33 10.71 -0.57
CA VAL A 175 -6.45 10.37 0.30
C VAL A 175 -7.42 9.43 -0.41
N PHE A 176 -7.63 8.25 0.17
CA PHE A 176 -8.63 7.31 -0.31
C PHE A 176 -9.99 7.53 0.34
N GLN A 177 -11.04 7.22 -0.42
CA GLN A 177 -12.41 7.05 0.07
C GLN A 177 -12.93 8.27 0.84
N THR A 178 -12.49 9.47 0.45
CA THR A 178 -12.90 10.73 1.10
C THR A 178 -12.94 11.83 0.05
N ASN A 179 -13.94 12.70 0.14
CA ASN A 179 -14.03 13.94 -0.63
C ASN A 179 -13.44 15.07 0.18
N ILE A 180 -12.30 15.60 -0.23
CA ILE A 180 -11.61 16.65 0.53
C ILE A 180 -12.30 17.99 0.32
N THR A 181 -12.49 18.72 1.41
CA THR A 181 -13.09 20.05 1.39
C THR A 181 -12.09 21.13 1.80
N ASP A 182 -11.26 20.84 2.81
CA ASP A 182 -10.42 21.84 3.44
C ASP A 182 -9.13 21.23 3.97
N VAL A 183 -8.09 22.05 4.11
CA VAL A 183 -6.85 21.69 4.79
C VAL A 183 -6.51 22.81 5.78
N TYR A 184 -6.19 22.41 7.01
CA TYR A 184 -5.80 23.31 8.10
C TYR A 184 -4.41 22.96 8.62
N THR A 185 -3.68 23.96 9.08
CA THR A 185 -2.41 23.76 9.80
C THR A 185 -2.41 24.50 11.13
N LYS A 186 -1.85 23.87 12.17
CA LYS A 186 -1.55 24.49 13.47
C LYS A 186 -0.48 23.66 14.18
N GLY A 187 0.54 24.31 14.74
CA GLY A 187 1.64 23.60 15.38
C GLY A 187 2.37 22.70 14.39
N ASN A 188 2.55 21.42 14.70
CA ASN A 188 3.11 20.42 13.79
C ASN A 188 2.03 19.54 13.12
N GLN A 189 0.76 20.00 13.08
CA GLN A 189 -0.35 19.25 12.51
C GLN A 189 -0.83 19.85 11.20
N VAL A 190 -1.10 18.96 10.24
CA VAL A 190 -1.85 19.26 9.02
C VAL A 190 -3.12 18.42 9.06
N VAL A 191 -4.27 19.06 9.16
CA VAL A 191 -5.58 18.39 9.21
C VAL A 191 -6.25 18.54 7.86
N VAL A 192 -6.40 17.42 7.17
CA VAL A 192 -7.14 17.28 5.92
C VAL A 192 -8.58 16.90 6.25
N VAL A 193 -9.52 17.78 5.94
CA VAL A 193 -10.95 17.60 6.23
C VAL A 193 -11.67 17.12 4.99
N GLY A 194 -12.53 16.12 5.17
CA GLY A 194 -13.38 15.67 4.09
C GLY A 194 -14.56 14.83 4.52
N THR A 195 -15.43 14.53 3.56
CA THR A 195 -16.60 13.67 3.76
C THR A 195 -16.29 12.25 3.28
N PRO A 196 -16.44 11.21 4.12
CA PRO A 196 -16.20 9.83 3.72
C PRO A 196 -17.03 9.38 2.52
N LYS A 197 -16.43 8.56 1.66
CA LYS A 197 -17.03 7.89 0.50
C LYS A 197 -16.69 6.40 0.54
N ARG A 198 -17.35 5.59 -0.29
CA ARG A 198 -17.09 4.14 -0.39
C ARG A 198 -15.92 3.82 -1.33
N THR A 199 -15.72 4.67 -2.33
CA THR A 199 -14.71 4.53 -3.37
C THR A 199 -14.05 5.88 -3.63
N GLY A 200 -12.99 5.84 -4.42
CA GLY A 200 -12.34 7.00 -4.96
C GLY A 200 -11.05 7.34 -4.26
N VAL A 201 -10.29 8.21 -4.93
CA VAL A 201 -9.01 8.72 -4.46
C VAL A 201 -8.85 10.16 -4.94
N GLU A 202 -8.31 10.98 -4.06
CA GLU A 202 -7.90 12.36 -4.36
C GLU A 202 -6.43 12.52 -3.98
N VAL A 203 -5.67 13.17 -4.85
CA VAL A 203 -4.30 13.57 -4.57
C VAL A 203 -4.26 15.08 -4.49
N LEU A 204 -3.91 15.59 -3.33
CA LEU A 204 -3.76 17.01 -3.07
C LEU A 204 -2.29 17.40 -3.18
N SER A 205 -2.01 18.62 -3.60
CA SER A 205 -0.75 19.31 -3.38
C SER A 205 -1.00 20.51 -2.47
N ILE A 206 -0.20 20.64 -1.41
CA ILE A 206 -0.10 21.87 -0.61
C ILE A 206 1.32 22.40 -0.66
N LYS A 207 1.45 23.72 -0.59
CA LYS A 207 2.77 24.35 -0.51
C LYS A 207 3.36 24.11 0.86
N THR A 208 4.58 23.58 0.91
CA THR A 208 5.25 23.33 2.18
C THR A 208 5.51 24.63 2.94
N ALA A 209 5.64 25.74 2.21
CA ALA A 209 5.75 27.09 2.76
C ALA A 209 4.53 27.47 3.61
N ASP A 210 3.34 26.98 3.28
CA ASP A 210 2.10 27.34 3.98
C ASP A 210 1.94 26.60 5.32
N ILE A 211 2.64 25.48 5.53
CA ILE A 211 2.47 24.61 6.70
C ILE A 211 2.93 25.31 7.99
N HIS A 212 4.04 26.06 7.95
CA HIS A 212 4.62 26.79 9.08
C HIS A 212 4.67 25.99 10.40
N PRO A 213 5.37 24.84 10.46
CA PRO A 213 5.39 24.02 11.67
C PRO A 213 6.00 24.77 12.86
N SER A 214 5.46 24.57 14.07
CA SER A 214 6.00 25.18 15.28
C SER A 214 7.41 24.66 15.62
N ASN A 215 7.73 23.43 15.23
CA ASN A 215 9.05 22.84 15.38
C ASN A 215 9.45 22.04 14.12
N LYS A 216 10.46 22.52 13.39
CA LYS A 216 10.94 21.91 12.14
C LYS A 216 11.70 20.58 12.34
N GLU A 217 12.18 20.31 13.55
CA GLU A 217 12.90 19.07 13.90
C GLU A 217 11.95 17.94 14.31
N LYS A 218 10.66 18.24 14.45
CA LYS A 218 9.61 17.28 14.76
C LYS A 218 8.88 16.88 13.47
N LEU A 219 8.34 15.67 13.46
CA LEU A 219 7.49 15.19 12.39
C LEU A 219 6.24 16.07 12.28
N LEU A 220 5.73 16.15 11.06
CA LEU A 220 4.37 16.59 10.80
C LEU A 220 3.42 15.43 11.08
N LEU A 221 2.35 15.72 11.81
CA LEU A 221 1.20 14.84 11.96
C LEU A 221 0.13 15.23 10.94
N VAL A 222 0.00 14.43 9.90
CA VAL A 222 -0.96 14.62 8.81
C VAL A 222 -2.18 13.77 9.09
N GLN A 223 -3.29 14.41 9.43
CA GLN A 223 -4.52 13.74 9.88
C GLN A 223 -5.61 13.87 8.83
N LEU A 224 -6.36 12.79 8.63
CA LEU A 224 -7.61 12.80 7.91
C LEU A 224 -8.76 12.92 8.91
N ALA A 225 -9.65 13.90 8.74
CA ALA A 225 -10.72 14.16 9.68
C ALA A 225 -12.09 14.33 9.02
N THR A 226 -13.13 13.94 9.75
CA THR A 226 -14.53 14.25 9.43
C THR A 226 -15.23 14.75 10.69
N ASN A 227 -15.97 15.86 10.59
CA ASN A 227 -16.74 16.42 11.71
C ASN A 227 -15.92 16.62 13.01
N GLY A 228 -14.63 16.97 12.88
CA GLY A 228 -13.73 17.18 14.02
C GLY A 228 -13.18 15.90 14.67
N ALA A 229 -13.50 14.72 14.13
CA ALA A 229 -12.94 13.44 14.57
C ALA A 229 -11.93 12.91 13.55
N GLU A 230 -10.86 12.28 14.06
CA GLU A 230 -9.85 11.61 13.23
C GLU A 230 -10.42 10.33 12.61
N LEU A 231 -10.15 10.14 11.32
CA LEU A 231 -10.40 8.90 10.59
C LEU A 231 -9.13 8.07 10.43
N ASP A 232 -8.01 8.76 10.20
CA ASP A 232 -6.69 8.16 10.01
C ASP A 232 -5.61 9.24 10.16
N TYR A 233 -4.36 8.82 10.29
CA TYR A 233 -3.22 9.72 10.32
C TYR A 233 -1.97 9.09 9.70
N SER A 234 -1.02 9.95 9.37
CA SER A 234 0.32 9.56 8.96
C SER A 234 1.34 10.58 9.45
N LEU A 235 2.59 10.14 9.61
CA LEU A 235 3.69 10.98 10.06
C LEU A 235 4.69 11.14 8.91
N ILE A 236 5.19 12.36 8.73
CA ILE A 236 6.23 12.66 7.74
C ILE A 236 7.21 13.69 8.31
N ARG A 237 8.50 13.60 7.95
CA ARG A 237 9.47 14.64 8.30
C ARG A 237 9.07 15.96 7.62
N TYR A 238 9.20 17.08 8.33
CA TYR A 238 9.06 18.37 7.69
C TYR A 238 10.29 18.64 6.82
N GLU A 239 10.06 19.08 5.59
CA GLU A 239 11.13 19.40 4.63
C GLU A 239 10.96 20.86 4.22
N ALA A 240 12.05 21.62 4.15
CA ALA A 240 11.93 23.05 3.91
C ALA A 240 11.56 23.36 2.44
N PRO A 241 10.83 24.45 2.14
CA PRO A 241 10.44 24.82 0.78
C PRO A 241 11.62 24.95 -0.19
N ASP A 242 12.79 25.34 0.32
CA ASP A 242 14.04 25.51 -0.43
C ASP A 242 14.88 24.23 -0.53
N TYR A 243 14.29 23.05 -0.28
CA TYR A 243 14.96 21.75 -0.30
C TYR A 243 15.80 21.53 -1.58
N TRP A 244 15.20 21.74 -2.74
CA TRP A 244 15.86 21.50 -4.03
C TRP A 244 17.04 22.43 -4.26
N LEU A 245 16.90 23.70 -3.88
CA LEU A 245 17.96 24.68 -3.95
C LEU A 245 19.14 24.28 -3.05
N LYS A 246 18.87 23.86 -1.81
CA LYS A 246 19.89 23.37 -0.87
C LYS A 246 20.60 22.13 -1.40
N LEU A 247 19.87 21.18 -1.97
CA LEU A 247 20.44 19.96 -2.55
C LEU A 247 21.39 20.27 -3.72
N LYS A 248 20.99 21.20 -4.61
CA LYS A 248 21.82 21.66 -5.73
C LYS A 248 23.13 22.29 -5.25
N GLN A 249 23.04 23.23 -4.31
CA GLN A 249 24.21 23.90 -3.73
C GLN A 249 25.16 22.92 -3.02
N LYS A 250 24.61 21.91 -2.33
CA LYS A 250 25.42 20.85 -1.69
C LYS A 250 26.20 20.05 -2.74
N ASN A 251 25.54 19.62 -3.80
CA ASN A 251 26.16 18.83 -4.87
C ASN A 251 27.26 19.62 -5.61
N GLU A 252 27.07 20.92 -5.82
CA GLU A 252 28.09 21.81 -6.41
C GLU A 252 29.33 21.92 -5.51
N ARG A 253 29.13 22.11 -4.20
CA ARG A 253 30.23 22.14 -3.22
C ARG A 253 31.01 20.83 -3.11
N GLU A 254 30.34 19.70 -3.30
CA GLU A 254 30.99 18.38 -3.26
C GLU A 254 31.80 18.11 -4.54
N LYS A 255 31.34 18.61 -5.69
CA LYS A 255 32.10 18.57 -6.94
C LYS A 255 33.37 19.42 -6.85
N SER A 256 33.26 20.66 -6.35
CA SER A 256 34.42 21.56 -6.21
C SER A 256 35.46 21.11 -5.18
N LYS A 257 35.15 20.11 -4.33
CA LYS A 257 36.11 19.52 -3.37
C LYS A 257 36.86 18.31 -3.94
N LYS A 258 36.40 17.77 -5.08
CA LYS A 258 37.00 16.60 -5.74
C LYS A 258 37.90 17.00 -6.92
N GLU A 259 37.87 18.27 -7.31
CA GLU A 259 38.79 18.93 -8.26
C GLU A 259 39.94 19.59 -7.49
#